data_AF-A0A4Q2IY87-F1
#
_entry.id   AF-A0A4Q2IY87-F1
#
_cell.length_a   1.000
_cell.length_b   1.000
_cell.length_c   1.000
_cell.angle_alpha   90.00
_cell.angle_beta   90.00
_cell.angle_gamma   90.00
#
_symmetry.space_group_name_H-M   'P 1'
#
loop_
_entity.id
_entity.type
_entity.pdbx_description
1 polymer ?
#
loop_
_entity_poly.entity_id
_entity_poly.type
_entity_poly.pdbx_seq_one_letter_code
_entity_poly.pdbx_strand_id
1 'polypeptide(L)'
;MTDEPMAGKGAAGARWCILRTHGGRTLPLARSLADAGICAWTPVEHIRRRIPRSKEKEREFRPVPYLPTYVFAPAADLGELRRLEAAEESGHPAFSVFRHCGASVLVPDAEVAALRQREAESARRMEQSVAAQERQGRRQRERAEPYVQGAPVAVEQGAFAGLSGIVEESDGRHTLVLFGTSLRVTIETSTLRGNAVAEALSAD
;
A
#
# COMPACT_ATOMS: atom_id res chain seq x y z
N MET A 1 11.56 -18.07 -5.03
CA MET A 1 12.47 -17.02 -4.53
C MET A 1 11.70 -16.26 -3.47
N THR A 2 11.60 -16.88 -2.29
CA THR A 2 10.93 -16.34 -1.11
C THR A 2 11.90 -15.39 -0.43
N ASP A 3 11.61 -14.11 -0.49
CA ASP A 3 12.26 -13.06 0.31
C ASP A 3 11.82 -13.30 1.76
N GLU A 4 12.55 -14.14 2.50
CA GLU A 4 12.42 -14.16 3.95
C GLU A 4 12.93 -12.81 4.46
N PRO A 5 12.11 -12.04 5.20
CA PRO A 5 12.63 -10.85 5.82
C PRO A 5 13.73 -11.29 6.77
N MET A 6 14.96 -10.84 6.52
CA MET A 6 16.07 -10.82 7.46
C MET A 6 15.70 -9.92 8.64
N ALA A 7 14.66 -10.29 9.37
CA ALA A 7 14.30 -9.75 10.66
C ALA A 7 15.47 -10.14 11.56
N GLY A 8 16.40 -9.19 11.72
CA GLY A 8 17.64 -9.34 12.44
C GLY A 8 17.39 -10.08 13.75
N LYS A 9 17.77 -11.36 13.76
CA LYS A 9 17.69 -12.21 14.94
C LYS A 9 18.82 -11.78 15.87
N GLY A 10 18.61 -10.66 16.56
CA GLY A 10 19.47 -10.24 17.64
C GLY A 10 19.51 -11.37 18.66
N ALA A 11 20.70 -11.91 18.93
CA ALA A 11 20.89 -12.84 20.02
C ALA A 11 20.38 -12.20 21.32
N ALA A 12 19.74 -12.97 22.20
CA ALA A 12 19.30 -12.47 23.50
C ALA A 12 20.50 -11.83 24.23
N GLY A 13 20.40 -10.55 24.58
CA GLY A 13 21.50 -9.76 25.15
C GLY A 13 22.26 -8.87 24.16
N ALA A 14 21.90 -8.86 22.88
CA ALA A 14 22.47 -7.94 21.89
C ALA A 14 22.22 -6.48 22.27
N ARG A 15 23.25 -5.64 22.09
CA ARG A 15 23.14 -4.18 22.20
C ARG A 15 23.18 -3.59 20.80
N TRP A 16 22.43 -2.53 20.61
CA TRP A 16 22.31 -1.78 19.37
C TRP A 16 22.97 -0.42 19.54
N CYS A 17 23.70 0.03 18.54
CA CYS A 17 24.07 1.43 18.40
C CYS A 17 23.08 2.15 17.49
N ILE A 18 23.00 3.46 17.65
CA ILE A 18 22.11 4.31 16.85
C ILE A 18 22.94 5.07 15.83
N LEU A 19 22.51 5.03 14.58
CA LEU A 19 23.01 5.82 13.47
C LEU A 19 22.00 6.91 13.13
N ARG A 20 22.51 8.09 12.78
CA ARG A 20 21.73 9.22 12.30
C ARG A 20 22.02 9.50 10.84
N THR A 21 20.98 9.81 10.09
CA THR A 21 21.08 10.25 8.69
C THR A 21 19.99 11.27 8.36
N HIS A 22 19.98 11.80 7.15
CA HIS A 22 18.88 12.64 6.68
C HIS A 22 17.60 11.81 6.46
N GLY A 23 16.43 12.40 6.71
CA GLY A 23 15.16 11.67 6.73
C GLY A 23 14.82 10.92 5.43
N GLY A 24 15.22 11.46 4.27
CA GLY A 24 15.03 10.78 2.98
C GLY A 24 15.97 9.60 2.72
N ARG A 25 16.98 9.39 3.58
CA ARG A 25 18.03 8.38 3.43
C ARG A 25 17.96 7.25 4.44
N THR A 26 17.00 7.27 5.36
CA THR A 26 16.89 6.27 6.45
C THR A 26 16.73 4.83 5.93
N LEU A 27 15.76 4.58 5.04
CA LEU A 27 15.59 3.25 4.44
C LEU A 27 16.74 2.87 3.48
N PRO A 28 17.22 3.77 2.58
CA PRO A 28 18.41 3.49 1.78
C PRO A 28 19.65 3.13 2.60
N LEU A 29 19.90 3.81 3.73
CA LEU A 29 21.03 3.53 4.59
C LEU A 29 20.93 2.15 5.22
N ALA A 30 19.78 1.84 5.83
CA ALA A 30 19.57 0.53 6.45
C ALA A 30 19.79 -0.62 5.45
N ARG A 31 19.25 -0.48 4.23
CA ARG A 31 19.47 -1.46 3.14
C ARG A 31 20.92 -1.55 2.72
N SER A 32 21.56 -0.41 2.44
CA SER A 32 22.95 -0.37 1.97
C SER A 32 23.94 -0.98 2.98
N LEU A 33 23.70 -0.80 4.28
CA LEU A 33 24.50 -1.45 5.34
C LEU A 33 24.19 -2.95 5.45
N ALA A 34 22.92 -3.35 5.34
CA ALA A 34 22.51 -4.75 5.30
C ALA A 34 23.14 -5.51 4.12
N ASP A 35 23.15 -4.90 2.93
CA ASP A 35 23.78 -5.45 1.73
C ASP A 35 25.31 -5.62 1.90
N ALA A 36 25.93 -4.80 2.75
CA ALA A 36 27.34 -4.91 3.13
C ALA A 36 27.59 -5.88 4.30
N GLY A 37 26.57 -6.61 4.76
CA GLY A 37 26.67 -7.60 5.83
C GLY A 37 26.56 -7.04 7.26
N ILE A 38 26.29 -5.74 7.43
CA ILE A 38 25.99 -5.15 8.73
C ILE A 38 24.49 -5.25 8.95
N CYS A 39 24.03 -5.93 10.00
CA CYS A 39 22.61 -6.15 10.30
C CYS A 39 21.87 -4.87 10.74
N ALA A 40 21.89 -3.82 9.90
CA ALA A 40 21.25 -2.54 10.13
C ALA A 40 19.75 -2.63 9.90
N TRP A 41 18.98 -1.99 10.78
CA TRP A 41 17.53 -2.04 10.78
C TRP A 41 16.94 -0.70 11.23
N THR A 42 15.77 -0.36 10.71
CA THR A 42 14.97 0.78 11.16
C THR A 42 13.50 0.37 11.08
N PRO A 43 12.67 0.69 12.08
CA PRO A 43 11.28 0.26 12.07
C PRO A 43 10.54 0.87 10.88
N VAL A 44 9.83 0.02 10.12
CA VAL A 44 9.08 0.42 8.93
C VAL A 44 7.58 0.49 9.22
N GLU A 45 6.94 1.55 8.69
CA GLU A 45 5.49 1.68 8.62
C GLU A 45 5.03 1.67 7.16
N HIS A 46 3.88 1.04 6.88
CA HIS A 46 3.28 1.02 5.55
C HIS A 46 2.16 2.06 5.47
N ILE A 47 2.38 3.14 4.71
CA ILE A 47 1.38 4.19 4.51
C ILE A 47 0.71 4.05 3.16
N ARG A 48 -0.60 4.34 3.11
CA ARG A 48 -1.34 4.49 1.85
C ARG A 48 -1.07 5.87 1.28
N ARG A 49 -0.53 5.94 0.06
CA ARG A 49 -0.42 7.20 -0.69
C ARG A 49 -1.13 7.10 -2.03
N ARG A 50 -1.67 8.23 -2.49
CA ARG A 50 -2.20 8.38 -3.84
C ARG A 50 -1.04 8.29 -4.82
N ILE A 51 -1.18 7.47 -5.86
CA ILE A 51 -0.20 7.40 -6.94
C ILE A 51 -0.36 8.65 -7.81
N PRO A 52 0.69 9.49 -7.94
CA PRO A 52 0.64 10.63 -8.86
C PRO A 52 0.39 10.15 -10.29
N ARG A 53 -0.51 10.82 -11.02
CA ARG A 53 -0.83 10.54 -12.43
C ARG A 53 -1.50 9.19 -12.74
N SER A 54 -1.91 8.41 -11.73
CA SER A 54 -2.84 7.29 -11.94
C SER A 54 -4.30 7.78 -11.98
N LYS A 55 -5.15 7.04 -12.71
CA LYS A 55 -6.61 7.26 -12.74
C LYS A 55 -7.11 7.28 -11.29
N GLU A 56 -7.75 8.39 -10.94
CA GLU A 56 -8.27 8.94 -9.66
C GLU A 56 -8.34 8.13 -8.34
N LYS A 57 -8.19 6.81 -8.29
CA LYS A 57 -8.38 6.00 -7.08
C LYS A 57 -7.27 5.01 -6.77
N GLU A 58 -6.20 4.94 -7.56
CA GLU A 58 -5.11 4.02 -7.27
C GLU A 58 -4.25 4.53 -6.10
N ARG A 59 -4.25 3.75 -5.02
CA ARG A 59 -3.48 4.00 -3.80
C ARG A 59 -2.50 2.86 -3.62
N GLU A 60 -1.23 3.21 -3.45
CA GLU A 60 -0.16 2.26 -3.20
C GLU A 60 0.19 2.28 -1.70
N PHE A 61 0.52 1.10 -1.17
CA PHE A 61 1.19 0.98 0.12
C PHE A 61 2.68 1.20 -0.07
N ARG A 62 3.21 2.25 0.55
CA ARG A 62 4.64 2.55 0.50
C ARG A 62 5.26 2.35 1.88
N PRO A 63 6.37 1.59 1.99
CA PRO A 63 7.15 1.53 3.21
C PRO A 63 7.80 2.89 3.47
N VAL A 64 7.68 3.39 4.69
CA VAL A 64 8.31 4.61 5.19
C VAL A 64 8.94 4.32 6.55
N PRO A 65 10.04 5.01 6.92
CA PRO A 65 10.61 4.84 8.24
C PRO A 65 9.64 5.39 9.29
N TYR A 66 9.30 4.56 10.29
CA TYR A 66 8.51 4.98 11.44
C TYR A 66 9.30 5.98 12.31
N LEU A 67 10.62 5.81 12.37
CA LEU A 67 11.57 6.76 12.98
C LEU A 67 12.48 7.35 11.90
N PRO A 68 12.05 8.42 11.20
CA PRO A 68 12.91 9.10 10.25
C PRO A 68 14.22 9.53 10.92
N THR A 69 15.30 9.53 10.14
CA THR A 69 16.68 9.86 10.55
C THR A 69 17.40 8.81 11.39
N TYR A 70 16.73 7.80 11.95
CA TYR A 70 17.36 6.82 12.85
C TYR A 70 17.46 5.42 12.23
N VAL A 71 18.64 4.82 12.33
CA VAL A 71 18.91 3.42 11.97
C VAL A 71 19.63 2.77 13.16
N PHE A 72 19.29 1.53 13.47
CA PHE A 72 19.91 0.73 14.51
C PHE A 72 20.85 -0.29 13.87
N ALA A 73 22.03 -0.48 14.43
CA ALA A 73 22.97 -1.52 14.00
C ALA A 73 23.56 -2.23 15.23
N PRO A 74 24.06 -3.48 15.10
CA PRO A 74 24.65 -4.18 16.22
C PRO A 74 25.84 -3.41 16.80
N ALA A 75 25.95 -3.37 18.13
CA ALA A 75 27.09 -2.74 18.79
C ALA A 75 28.43 -3.42 18.48
N ALA A 76 28.40 -4.70 18.07
CA ALA A 76 29.57 -5.43 17.60
C ALA A 76 30.20 -4.79 16.35
N ASP A 77 29.39 -4.15 15.50
CA ASP A 77 29.84 -3.51 14.26
C ASP A 77 30.27 -2.05 14.47
N LEU A 78 30.25 -1.54 15.71
CA LEU A 78 30.52 -0.13 16.01
C LEU A 78 31.91 0.33 15.52
N GLY A 79 32.90 -0.55 15.56
CA GLY A 79 34.23 -0.27 15.03
C GLY A 79 34.23 -0.04 13.52
N GLU A 80 33.54 -0.91 12.78
CA GLU A 80 33.38 -0.79 11.33
C GLU A 80 32.55 0.45 10.96
N LEU A 81 31.44 0.66 11.66
CA LEU A 81 30.57 1.83 11.45
C LEU A 81 31.30 3.16 11.66
N ARG A 82 32.25 3.23 12.60
CA ARG A 82 33.10 4.41 12.79
C ARG A 82 34.11 4.58 11.65
N ARG A 83 34.65 3.49 11.09
CA ARG A 83 35.51 3.55 9.90
C ARG A 83 34.73 4.08 8.70
N LEU A 84 33.53 3.55 8.47
CA LEU A 84 32.65 3.99 7.38
C LEU A 84 32.16 5.42 7.55
N GLU A 85 31.89 5.87 8.78
CA GLU A 85 31.54 7.27 9.11
C GLU A 85 32.70 8.23 8.78
N ALA A 86 33.94 7.81 8.99
CA ALA A 86 35.13 8.63 8.75
C ALA A 86 35.64 8.59 7.30
N ALA A 87 35.18 7.62 6.50
CA ALA A 87 35.59 7.49 5.11
C ALA A 87 34.93 8.57 4.24
N GLU A 88 35.72 9.21 3.37
CA GLU A 88 35.24 10.25 2.45
C GLU A 88 34.26 9.69 1.41
N GLU A 89 34.50 8.46 0.95
CA GLU A 89 33.63 7.71 0.04
C GLU A 89 33.38 6.29 0.57
N SER A 90 32.37 6.14 1.43
CA SER A 90 32.03 4.84 2.02
C SER A 90 31.14 3.97 1.12
N GLY A 91 30.63 4.51 0.00
CA GLY A 91 29.60 3.85 -0.82
C GLY A 91 28.22 3.78 -0.15
N HIS A 92 28.09 4.26 1.09
CA HIS A 92 26.84 4.29 1.85
C HIS A 92 26.26 5.71 1.89
N PRO A 93 24.93 5.86 2.06
CA PRO A 93 24.34 7.17 2.34
C PRO A 93 24.96 7.79 3.59
N ALA A 94 25.36 9.08 3.52
CA ALA A 94 26.01 9.74 4.65
C ALA A 94 25.25 9.58 5.98
N PHE A 95 25.98 9.22 7.03
CA PHE A 95 25.44 8.97 8.35
C PHE A 95 26.45 9.33 9.44
N SER A 96 26.01 9.39 10.69
CA SER A 96 26.87 9.54 11.86
C SER A 96 26.45 8.61 12.99
N VAL A 97 27.40 8.16 13.79
CA VAL A 97 27.09 7.40 14.99
C VAL A 97 26.58 8.37 16.05
N PHE A 98 25.40 8.08 16.60
CA PHE A 98 24.81 8.90 17.64
C PHE A 98 25.63 8.82 18.93
N ARG A 99 26.02 9.98 19.43
CA ARG A 99 26.84 10.14 20.63
C ARG A 99 26.16 11.10 21.60
N HIS A 100 26.23 10.78 22.89
CA HIS A 100 25.81 11.66 23.98
C HIS A 100 26.99 11.82 24.95
N CYS A 101 27.35 13.06 25.27
CA CYS A 101 28.52 13.38 26.11
C CYS A 101 29.82 12.68 25.62
N GLY A 102 30.02 12.62 24.30
CA GLY A 102 31.21 12.01 23.68
C GLY A 102 31.17 10.47 23.58
N ALA A 103 30.24 9.80 24.24
CA ALA A 103 30.10 8.34 24.19
C ALA A 103 29.03 7.90 23.19
N SER A 104 29.27 6.80 22.47
CA SER A 104 28.25 6.17 21.62
C SER A 104 27.11 5.63 22.48
N VAL A 105 25.87 5.97 22.13
CA VAL A 105 24.69 5.48 22.86
C VAL A 105 24.40 4.04 22.44
N LEU A 106 24.27 3.15 23.44
CA LEU A 106 23.95 1.74 23.26
C LEU A 106 22.59 1.40 23.86
N VAL A 107 21.73 0.77 23.07
CA VAL A 107 20.36 0.41 23.42
C VAL A 107 20.26 -1.11 23.55
N PRO A 108 19.76 -1.66 24.66
CA PRO A 108 19.46 -3.09 24.77
C PRO A 108 18.41 -3.55 23.76
N ASP A 109 18.49 -4.80 23.31
CA ASP A 109 17.48 -5.39 22.40
C ASP A 109 16.03 -5.28 22.95
N ALA A 110 15.88 -5.39 24.28
CA ALA A 110 14.59 -5.26 24.95
C ALA A 110 13.93 -3.87 24.74
N GLU A 111 14.71 -2.80 24.62
CA GLU A 111 14.18 -1.45 24.41
C GLU A 111 13.70 -1.22 22.97
N VAL A 112 14.26 -1.95 21.99
CA VAL A 112 13.79 -1.91 20.60
C VAL A 112 12.65 -2.90 20.32
N ALA A 113 12.30 -3.77 21.28
CA ALA A 113 11.24 -4.76 21.12
C ALA A 113 9.87 -4.13 20.82
N ALA A 114 9.53 -3.01 21.47
CA ALA A 114 8.29 -2.27 21.22
C ALA A 114 8.22 -1.71 19.78
N LEU A 115 9.37 -1.32 19.21
CA LEU A 115 9.46 -0.85 17.83
C LEU A 115 9.23 -2.01 16.84
N ARG A 116 9.75 -3.21 17.12
CA ARG A 116 9.49 -4.42 16.32
C ARG A 116 8.01 -4.84 16.37
N GLN A 117 7.38 -4.76 17.55
CA GLN A 117 5.95 -5.03 17.68
C GLN A 117 5.13 -4.06 16.81
N ARG A 118 5.47 -2.77 16.82
CA ARG A 118 4.79 -1.76 16.01
C ARG A 118 4.98 -1.96 14.51
N GLU A 119 6.18 -2.36 14.07
CA GLU A 119 6.44 -2.75 12.68
C GLU A 119 5.57 -3.95 12.26
N ALA A 120 5.52 -5.00 13.09
CA ALA A 120 4.68 -6.18 12.84
C ALA A 120 3.18 -5.85 12.78
N GLU A 121 2.69 -4.96 13.65
CA GLU A 121 1.32 -4.45 13.58
C GLU A 121 1.05 -3.69 12.28
N SER A 122 1.99 -2.85 11.84
CA SER A 122 1.88 -2.12 10.58
C SER A 122 1.78 -3.07 9.38
N ALA A 123 2.62 -4.11 9.34
CA ALA A 123 2.57 -5.14 8.31
C ALA A 123 1.21 -5.86 8.27
N ARG A 124 0.70 -6.29 9.44
CA ARG A 124 -0.63 -6.93 9.55
C ARG A 124 -1.76 -6.03 9.05
N ARG A 125 -1.73 -4.73 9.39
CA ARG A 125 -2.75 -3.76 8.92
C ARG A 125 -2.71 -3.60 7.41
N MET A 126 -1.52 -3.61 6.80
CA MET A 126 -1.35 -3.59 5.35
C MET A 126 -1.94 -4.86 4.71
N GLU A 127 -1.57 -6.04 5.21
CA GLU A 127 -2.06 -7.33 4.68
C GLU A 127 -3.59 -7.42 4.75
N GLN A 128 -4.19 -7.09 5.90
CA GLN A 128 -5.64 -7.05 6.08
C GLN A 128 -6.31 -6.09 5.10
N SER A 129 -5.69 -4.93 4.90
CA SER A 129 -6.17 -3.90 3.99
C SER A 129 -6.15 -4.32 2.52
N VAL A 130 -5.09 -5.02 2.10
CA VAL A 130 -4.98 -5.59 0.74
C VAL A 130 -6.02 -6.69 0.56
N ALA A 131 -6.12 -7.63 1.50
CA ALA A 131 -7.09 -8.72 1.45
C ALA A 131 -8.54 -8.22 1.42
N ALA A 132 -8.86 -7.16 2.18
CA ALA A 132 -10.19 -6.54 2.15
C ALA A 132 -10.50 -5.92 0.77
N GLN A 133 -9.53 -5.24 0.16
CA GLN A 133 -9.67 -4.65 -1.17
C GLN A 133 -9.87 -5.71 -2.25
N GLU A 134 -9.13 -6.82 -2.19
CA GLU A 134 -9.30 -7.95 -3.10
C GLU A 134 -10.68 -8.60 -2.96
N ARG A 135 -11.14 -8.85 -1.73
CA ARG A 135 -12.49 -9.39 -1.48
C ARG A 135 -13.57 -8.47 -2.00
N GLN A 136 -13.43 -7.16 -1.81
CA GLN A 136 -14.38 -6.18 -2.34
C GLN A 136 -14.38 -6.15 -3.87
N GLY A 137 -13.20 -6.18 -4.50
CA GLY A 137 -13.07 -6.25 -5.96
C GLY A 137 -13.67 -7.52 -6.55
N ARG A 138 -13.48 -8.68 -5.90
CA ARG A 138 -14.13 -9.94 -6.30
C ARG A 138 -15.65 -9.86 -6.18
N ARG A 139 -16.16 -9.40 -5.03
CA ARG A 139 -17.61 -9.21 -4.83
C ARG A 139 -18.24 -8.27 -5.85
N GLN A 140 -17.53 -7.21 -6.28
CA GLN A 140 -18.04 -6.33 -7.33
C GLN A 140 -18.07 -7.01 -8.69
N ARG A 141 -17.11 -7.89 -9.00
CA ARG A 141 -17.05 -8.67 -10.24
C ARG A 141 -18.06 -9.82 -10.29
N GLU A 142 -18.39 -10.41 -9.14
CA GLU A 142 -19.28 -11.58 -9.03
C GLU A 142 -20.78 -11.23 -8.91
N ARG A 143 -21.16 -9.93 -8.88
CA ARG A 143 -22.51 -9.50 -8.42
C ARG A 143 -23.46 -8.93 -9.47
N ALA A 144 -23.15 -9.00 -10.76
CA ALA A 144 -24.13 -8.63 -11.76
C ALA A 144 -24.60 -9.89 -12.50
N GLU A 145 -25.77 -10.40 -12.09
CA GLU A 145 -26.51 -11.30 -12.96
C GLU A 145 -26.78 -10.56 -14.29
N PRO A 146 -26.57 -11.20 -15.45
CA PRO A 146 -26.83 -10.57 -16.73
C PRO A 146 -28.30 -10.15 -16.81
N TYR A 147 -28.55 -8.95 -17.31
CA TYR A 147 -29.92 -8.50 -17.55
C TYR A 147 -30.50 -9.25 -18.75
N VAL A 148 -31.79 -9.58 -18.66
CA VAL A 148 -32.52 -10.18 -19.77
C VAL A 148 -32.61 -9.16 -20.91
N GLN A 149 -32.38 -9.62 -22.14
CA GLN A 149 -32.58 -8.80 -23.33
C GLN A 149 -34.03 -8.27 -23.38
N GLY A 150 -34.19 -6.99 -23.69
CA GLY A 150 -35.46 -6.28 -23.65
C GLY A 150 -35.84 -5.71 -22.28
N ALA A 151 -35.08 -5.98 -21.22
CA ALA A 151 -35.38 -5.44 -19.90
C ALA A 151 -35.18 -3.90 -19.85
N PRO A 152 -36.10 -3.15 -19.23
CA PRO A 152 -35.90 -1.73 -18.96
C PRO A 152 -34.90 -1.53 -17.82
N VAL A 153 -33.91 -0.67 -18.06
CA VAL A 153 -32.85 -0.34 -17.11
C VAL A 153 -32.66 1.16 -17.01
N ALA A 154 -32.28 1.64 -15.82
CA ALA A 154 -31.90 3.02 -15.57
C ALA A 154 -30.43 3.08 -15.10
N VAL A 155 -29.74 4.16 -15.49
CA VAL A 155 -28.35 4.42 -15.09
C VAL A 155 -28.35 5.35 -13.88
N GLU A 156 -27.77 4.91 -12.75
CA GLU A 156 -27.72 5.73 -11.52
C GLU A 156 -26.47 6.62 -11.44
N GLN A 157 -25.37 6.19 -12.08
CA GLN A 157 -24.05 6.80 -11.87
C GLN A 157 -23.29 6.93 -13.19
N GLY A 158 -22.39 7.92 -13.26
CA GLY A 158 -21.54 8.16 -14.42
C GLY A 158 -22.12 9.16 -15.42
N ALA A 159 -21.51 9.21 -16.61
CA ALA A 159 -21.82 10.22 -17.63
C ALA A 159 -23.24 10.11 -18.21
N PHE A 160 -23.91 8.97 -18.01
CA PHE A 160 -25.25 8.68 -18.50
C PHE A 160 -26.28 8.60 -17.36
N ALA A 161 -25.92 9.03 -16.15
CA ALA A 161 -26.81 9.00 -15.00
C ALA A 161 -28.12 9.76 -15.27
N GLY A 162 -29.25 9.15 -14.89
CA GLY A 162 -30.59 9.68 -15.13
C GLY A 162 -31.20 9.25 -16.46
N LEU A 163 -30.44 8.61 -17.36
CA LEU A 163 -30.98 8.03 -18.58
C LEU A 163 -31.57 6.64 -18.30
N SER A 164 -32.67 6.34 -19.00
CA SER A 164 -33.32 5.02 -19.00
C SER A 164 -33.35 4.47 -20.42
N GLY A 165 -33.17 3.16 -20.55
CA GLY A 165 -33.08 2.48 -21.84
C GLY A 165 -33.44 1.01 -21.75
N ILE A 166 -33.31 0.32 -22.88
CA ILE A 166 -33.61 -1.11 -23.01
C ILE A 166 -32.31 -1.89 -23.21
N VAL A 167 -32.19 -3.03 -22.54
CA VAL A 167 -31.05 -3.93 -22.69
C VAL A 167 -31.09 -4.62 -24.06
N GLU A 168 -30.07 -4.43 -24.89
CA GLU A 168 -29.90 -5.19 -26.13
C GLU A 168 -29.10 -6.48 -25.90
N GLU A 169 -28.09 -6.43 -25.02
CA GLU A 169 -27.21 -7.57 -24.69
C GLU A 169 -26.59 -7.38 -23.30
N SER A 170 -26.34 -8.46 -22.56
CA SER A 170 -25.65 -8.41 -21.26
C SER A 170 -24.81 -9.66 -21.05
N ASP A 171 -23.53 -9.47 -20.69
CA ASP A 171 -22.60 -10.55 -20.34
C ASP A 171 -22.38 -10.66 -18.81
N GLY A 172 -23.15 -9.90 -18.03
CA GLY A 172 -23.03 -9.79 -16.57
C GLY A 172 -21.92 -8.83 -16.10
N ARG A 173 -21.00 -8.41 -16.97
CA ARG A 173 -19.98 -7.40 -16.66
C ARG A 173 -20.26 -6.07 -17.35
N HIS A 174 -20.69 -6.13 -18.60
CA HIS A 174 -21.19 -5.03 -19.38
C HIS A 174 -22.57 -5.37 -19.93
N THR A 175 -23.36 -4.31 -20.08
CA THR A 175 -24.68 -4.37 -20.69
C THR A 175 -24.73 -3.32 -21.78
N LEU A 176 -25.10 -3.74 -22.98
CA LEU A 176 -25.40 -2.85 -24.10
C LEU A 176 -26.81 -2.31 -23.91
N VAL A 177 -26.94 -0.99 -23.74
CA VAL A 177 -28.21 -0.32 -23.51
C VAL A 177 -28.52 0.60 -24.68
N LEU A 178 -29.75 0.49 -25.21
CA LEU A 178 -30.31 1.40 -26.18
C LEU A 178 -31.08 2.50 -25.46
N PHE A 179 -30.60 3.74 -25.56
CA PHE A 179 -31.29 4.94 -25.10
C PHE A 179 -32.09 5.56 -26.25
N GLY A 180 -33.39 5.76 -26.04
CA GLY A 180 -34.29 6.27 -27.08
C GLY A 180 -34.32 5.34 -28.30
N THR A 181 -34.09 5.89 -29.49
CA THR A 181 -34.23 5.16 -30.76
C THR A 181 -32.91 4.75 -31.41
N SER A 182 -31.77 5.34 -31.03
CA SER A 182 -30.53 5.17 -31.80
C SER A 182 -29.24 5.17 -30.98
N LEU A 183 -29.26 5.64 -29.73
CA LEU A 183 -28.04 5.75 -28.94
C LEU A 183 -27.74 4.45 -28.22
N ARG A 184 -26.77 3.69 -28.73
CA ARG A 184 -26.28 2.44 -28.11
C ARG A 184 -25.02 2.72 -27.30
N VAL A 185 -25.04 2.32 -26.03
CA VAL A 185 -23.91 2.52 -25.13
C VAL A 185 -23.65 1.26 -24.33
N THR A 186 -22.38 0.84 -24.31
CA THR A 186 -21.93 -0.23 -23.42
C THR A 186 -21.65 0.35 -22.04
N ILE A 187 -22.35 -0.16 -21.03
CA ILE A 187 -22.29 0.33 -19.64
C ILE A 187 -21.89 -0.84 -18.73
N GLU A 188 -21.09 -0.57 -17.68
CA GLU A 188 -20.81 -1.59 -16.65
C GLU A 188 -22.12 -2.02 -15.96
N THR A 189 -22.42 -3.32 -15.97
CA THR A 189 -23.68 -3.87 -15.47
C THR A 189 -23.95 -3.48 -14.02
N SER A 190 -22.90 -3.31 -13.21
CA SER A 190 -22.98 -2.85 -11.82
C SER A 190 -23.52 -1.44 -11.61
N THR A 191 -23.58 -0.62 -12.66
CA THR A 191 -24.09 0.77 -12.61
C THR A 191 -25.56 0.89 -13.02
N LEU A 192 -26.16 -0.22 -13.47
CA LEU A 192 -27.55 -0.30 -13.89
C LEU A 192 -28.44 -0.80 -12.74
N ARG A 193 -29.71 -0.38 -12.78
CA ARG A 193 -30.79 -0.93 -11.95
C ARG A 193 -31.96 -1.35 -12.83
N GLY A 194 -32.66 -2.41 -12.41
CA GLY A 194 -33.91 -2.81 -13.05
C GLY A 194 -34.96 -1.73 -12.79
N ASN A 195 -35.51 -1.17 -13.86
CA ASN A 195 -36.49 -0.11 -13.75
C ASN A 195 -37.89 -0.73 -13.80
N ALA A 196 -38.45 -1.09 -12.64
CA ALA A 196 -39.86 -1.47 -12.54
C ALA A 196 -40.70 -0.21 -12.33
N VAL A 197 -40.69 0.70 -13.30
CA VAL A 197 -41.66 1.81 -13.33
C VAL A 197 -42.76 1.39 -14.28
N ALA A 198 -43.87 0.94 -13.70
CA ALA A 198 -45.11 0.72 -14.42
C ALA A 198 -45.62 2.10 -14.91
N GLU A 199 -45.22 2.52 -16.10
CA GLU A 199 -45.89 3.61 -16.79
C GLU A 199 -47.18 3.07 -17.41
N ALA A 200 -48.29 3.42 -16.77
CA ALA A 200 -49.62 3.27 -17.31
C ALA A 200 -49.70 4.10 -18.60
N LEU A 201 -49.84 3.41 -19.73
CA LEU A 201 -50.29 4.01 -20.99
C LEU A 201 -51.68 4.63 -20.77
N SER A 202 -51.73 5.93 -20.52
CA SER A 202 -52.88 6.76 -20.85
C SER A 202 -52.89 6.97 -22.36
N ALA A 203 -53.82 6.30 -23.05
CA ALA A 203 -54.20 6.62 -24.41
C ALA A 203 -55.64 7.18 -24.38
N ASP A 204 -55.76 8.46 -24.74
CA ASP A 204 -56.98 9.05 -25.31
C ASP A 204 -57.29 8.42 -26.67
#